data_AF-A0A7J3M122-F1
#
_entry.id   AF-A0A7J3M122-F1
#
_cell.length_a   1.000
_cell.length_b   1.000
_cell.length_c   1.000
_cell.angle_alpha   90.00
_cell.angle_beta   90.00
_cell.angle_gamma   90.00
#
_symmetry.space_group_name_H-M   'P 1'
#
loop_
_entity.id
_entity.type
_entity.pdbx_description
1 polymer ?
#
loop_
_entity_poly.entity_id
_entity_poly.type
_entity_poly.pdbx_seq_one_letter_code
_entity_poly.pdbx_strand_id
1 'polypeptide(L)'
;MNFLLREEIAKKLKKRFRVISPFKVGIGWVDIAILGKELVGIDFCESYESSVERLNSFPFHEKIIVGNCEDCERLDEFCKSFDIETPEFVPFESSLSLKRLEDRIASLYIAKEVLDDGSYEDLKILGFASSYSRHKIEPKFFVTLTRDGFSIAKKIIYSRLLAKEKELRKLANPLNYLIALGVSNSLSLKPENFESANDLKSLLFICKKVPLSAFITSSQNPKVAFCEFLSKAVLNEKAVALAEKLMGFGLAVKNRLYSPSGEFIWEEYRFAREVIEFLIKSSFYRIEDEILNDFISLVSAIQKRAEVIEGESLRRAREIGVLHNEKSFEDFARIRVAMLVEKALERLEA
;
A
#
# COMPACT_ATOMS: atom_id res chain seq x y z
N MET A 1 -0.67 16.03 -4.62
CA MET A 1 -1.84 15.29 -5.15
C MET A 1 -3.07 15.93 -4.55
N ASN A 2 -4.01 16.42 -5.36
CA ASN A 2 -5.22 17.06 -4.84
C ASN A 2 -6.37 16.04 -4.75
N PHE A 3 -6.48 15.38 -3.59
CA PHE A 3 -7.52 14.37 -3.33
C PHE A 3 -8.95 14.91 -3.51
N LEU A 4 -9.18 16.18 -3.18
CA LEU A 4 -10.48 16.84 -3.35
C LEU A 4 -10.79 17.06 -4.83
N LEU A 5 -9.80 17.49 -5.61
CA LEU A 5 -9.93 17.62 -7.07
C LEU A 5 -10.34 16.28 -7.70
N ARG A 6 -9.67 15.19 -7.31
CA ARG A 6 -10.03 13.84 -7.76
C ARG A 6 -11.47 13.49 -7.42
N GLU A 7 -11.91 13.71 -6.18
CA GLU A 7 -13.26 13.35 -5.75
C GLU A 7 -14.33 14.14 -6.51
N GLU A 8 -14.11 15.43 -6.77
CA GLU A 8 -15.02 16.25 -7.56
C GLU A 8 -15.06 15.84 -9.03
N ILE A 9 -13.91 15.55 -9.65
CA ILE A 9 -13.85 15.03 -11.02
C ILE A 9 -14.57 13.68 -11.11
N ALA A 10 -14.29 12.76 -10.21
CA ALA A 10 -14.94 11.46 -10.17
C ALA A 10 -16.46 11.60 -10.01
N LYS A 11 -16.94 12.54 -9.18
CA LYS A 11 -18.36 12.83 -9.00
C LYS A 11 -19.01 13.39 -10.27
N LYS A 12 -18.32 14.29 -11.00
CA LYS A 12 -18.81 14.81 -12.29
C LYS A 12 -18.87 13.71 -13.35
N LEU A 13 -17.84 12.88 -13.47
CA LEU A 13 -17.79 11.75 -14.41
C LEU A 13 -18.86 10.69 -14.12
N LYS A 14 -19.19 10.42 -12.84
CA LYS A 14 -20.26 9.48 -12.44
C LYS A 14 -21.64 9.81 -12.98
N LYS A 15 -21.87 11.06 -13.41
CA LYS A 15 -23.14 11.46 -14.05
C LYS A 15 -23.36 10.81 -15.41
N ARG A 16 -22.27 10.38 -16.07
CA ARG A 16 -22.29 9.87 -17.46
C ARG A 16 -21.65 8.49 -17.60
N PHE A 17 -20.72 8.15 -16.71
CA PHE A 17 -19.91 6.96 -16.80
C PHE A 17 -19.99 6.12 -15.52
N ARG A 18 -19.70 4.82 -15.64
CA ARG A 18 -19.49 3.96 -14.47
C ARG A 18 -18.07 4.17 -13.96
N VAL A 19 -17.91 4.95 -12.89
CA VAL A 19 -16.60 5.36 -12.37
C VAL A 19 -16.27 4.71 -11.03
N ILE A 20 -15.05 4.21 -10.89
CA ILE A 20 -14.44 3.86 -9.61
C ILE A 20 -13.30 4.83 -9.32
N SER A 21 -13.28 5.36 -8.10
CA SER A 21 -12.25 6.29 -7.64
C SER A 21 -12.05 6.14 -6.13
N PRO A 22 -10.83 5.89 -5.66
CA PRO A 22 -9.67 5.42 -6.43
C PRO A 22 -9.83 3.96 -6.86
N PHE A 23 -9.11 3.53 -7.90
CA PHE A 23 -9.16 2.17 -8.44
C PHE A 23 -7.84 1.43 -8.16
N LYS A 24 -7.93 0.27 -7.50
CA LYS A 24 -6.75 -0.57 -7.17
C LYS A 24 -6.27 -1.26 -8.44
N VAL A 25 -4.97 -1.17 -8.71
CA VAL A 25 -4.29 -1.82 -9.85
C VAL A 25 -3.15 -2.71 -9.36
N GLY A 26 -2.41 -3.34 -10.27
CA GLY A 26 -1.28 -4.21 -9.93
C GLY A 26 -0.23 -3.53 -9.05
N ILE A 27 0.03 -2.23 -9.29
CA ILE A 27 0.95 -1.40 -8.51
C ILE A 27 0.16 -0.22 -7.91
N GLY A 28 -0.18 -0.27 -6.62
CA GLY A 28 -0.86 0.84 -5.94
C GLY A 28 -2.29 1.11 -6.44
N TRP A 29 -2.63 2.38 -6.65
CA TRP A 29 -3.96 2.84 -7.10
C TRP A 29 -3.82 3.93 -8.16
N VAL A 30 -4.69 3.89 -9.17
CA VAL A 30 -4.92 5.01 -10.08
C VAL A 30 -6.07 5.87 -9.55
N ASP A 31 -6.06 7.16 -9.87
CA ASP A 31 -7.05 8.09 -9.33
C ASP A 31 -8.47 7.77 -9.77
N ILE A 32 -8.68 7.49 -11.06
CA ILE A 32 -10.01 7.27 -11.61
C ILE A 32 -9.94 6.15 -12.65
N ALA A 33 -10.89 5.22 -12.59
CA ALA A 33 -11.15 4.27 -13.67
C ALA A 33 -12.58 4.43 -14.18
N ILE A 34 -12.72 4.59 -15.50
CA ILE A 34 -14.00 4.56 -16.20
C ILE A 34 -14.20 3.15 -16.73
N LEU A 35 -15.28 2.51 -16.26
CA LEU A 35 -15.64 1.15 -16.65
C LEU A 35 -16.62 1.20 -17.84
N GLY A 36 -16.24 0.56 -18.93
CA GLY A 36 -17.01 0.51 -20.17
C GLY A 36 -16.45 -0.56 -21.11
N LYS A 37 -16.84 -0.50 -22.39
CA LYS A 37 -16.21 -1.31 -23.44
C LYS A 37 -14.74 -0.95 -23.59
N GLU A 38 -14.45 0.34 -23.56
CA GLU A 38 -13.10 0.89 -23.46
C GLU A 38 -12.85 1.24 -22.00
N LEU A 39 -11.96 0.47 -21.37
CA LEU A 39 -11.56 0.71 -20.00
C LEU A 39 -10.50 1.82 -19.98
N VAL A 40 -10.81 2.95 -19.34
CA VAL A 40 -9.92 4.11 -19.28
C VAL A 40 -9.35 4.26 -17.86
N GLY A 41 -8.03 4.39 -17.76
CA GLY A 41 -7.31 4.68 -16.52
C GLY A 41 -6.83 6.12 -16.53
N ILE A 42 -7.13 6.86 -15.47
CA ILE A 42 -6.78 8.28 -15.33
C ILE A 42 -5.99 8.45 -14.02
N ASP A 43 -4.86 9.15 -14.09
CA ASP A 43 -4.02 9.44 -12.92
C ASP A 43 -3.57 10.91 -12.93
N PHE A 44 -3.62 11.57 -11.76
CA PHE A 44 -3.14 12.94 -11.61
C PHE A 44 -1.65 12.93 -11.28
N CYS A 45 -0.86 13.59 -12.12
CA CYS A 45 0.59 13.49 -12.11
C CYS A 45 1.22 14.19 -10.89
N GLU A 46 1.84 13.39 -10.01
CA GLU A 46 2.85 13.86 -9.05
C GLU A 46 4.27 13.52 -9.50
N SER A 47 4.45 12.31 -10.03
CA SER A 47 5.61 11.87 -10.82
C SER A 47 5.07 11.16 -12.05
N TYR A 48 5.61 11.53 -13.21
CA TYR A 48 5.16 11.00 -14.49
C TYR A 48 5.47 9.50 -14.60
N GLU A 49 6.71 9.10 -14.29
CA GLU A 49 7.17 7.70 -14.31
C GLU A 49 6.34 6.83 -13.39
N SER A 50 6.05 7.35 -12.20
CA SER A 50 5.19 6.69 -11.22
C SER A 50 3.77 6.48 -11.75
N SER A 51 3.22 7.46 -12.47
CA SER A 51 1.88 7.38 -13.08
C SER A 51 1.83 6.39 -14.22
N VAL A 52 2.83 6.42 -15.11
CA VAL A 52 3.00 5.48 -16.22
C VAL A 52 3.07 4.04 -15.69
N GLU A 53 3.87 3.79 -14.65
CA GLU A 53 3.99 2.46 -14.06
C GLU A 53 2.65 1.93 -13.53
N ARG A 54 1.89 2.74 -12.79
CA ARG A 54 0.59 2.33 -12.26
C ARG A 54 -0.41 2.04 -13.37
N LEU A 55 -0.51 2.93 -14.35
CA LEU A 55 -1.40 2.76 -15.50
C LEU A 55 -1.01 1.55 -16.37
N ASN A 56 0.27 1.19 -16.44
CA ASN A 56 0.73 -0.01 -17.14
C ASN A 56 0.57 -1.30 -16.32
N SER A 57 0.36 -1.20 -15.00
CA SER A 57 0.12 -2.37 -14.14
C SER A 57 -1.29 -2.96 -14.24
N PHE A 58 -2.14 -2.41 -15.12
CA PHE A 58 -3.48 -2.88 -15.39
C PHE A 58 -3.80 -2.74 -16.89
N PRO A 59 -4.61 -3.62 -17.49
CA PRO A 59 -4.91 -3.60 -18.92
C PRO A 59 -5.95 -2.52 -19.28
N PHE A 60 -5.65 -1.25 -19.01
CA PHE A 60 -6.41 -0.13 -19.55
C PHE A 60 -6.22 -0.04 -21.07
N HIS A 61 -7.32 0.18 -21.79
CA HIS A 61 -7.30 0.42 -23.24
C HIS A 61 -6.76 1.82 -23.53
N GLU A 62 -7.18 2.79 -22.73
CA GLU A 62 -6.74 4.17 -22.80
C GLU A 62 -6.19 4.60 -21.43
N LYS A 63 -5.09 5.34 -21.46
CA LYS A 63 -4.34 5.76 -20.28
C LYS A 63 -4.11 7.26 -20.37
N ILE A 64 -4.63 7.98 -19.40
CA ILE A 64 -4.60 9.44 -19.38
C ILE A 64 -3.84 9.87 -18.12
N ILE A 65 -2.84 10.73 -18.31
CA ILE A 65 -2.11 11.35 -17.20
C ILE A 65 -2.42 12.84 -17.23
N VAL A 66 -3.06 13.33 -16.18
CA VAL A 66 -3.47 14.73 -16.09
C VAL A 66 -2.50 15.48 -15.20
N GLY A 67 -1.93 16.58 -15.69
CA GLY A 67 -0.92 17.33 -14.94
C GLY A 67 -0.37 18.53 -15.69
N ASN A 68 0.72 19.08 -15.15
CA ASN A 68 1.38 20.26 -15.71
C ASN A 68 2.74 19.93 -16.37
N CYS A 69 3.05 18.65 -16.56
CA CYS A 69 4.26 18.20 -17.23
C CYS A 69 4.11 18.22 -18.76
N GLU A 70 5.22 18.15 -19.50
CA GLU A 70 5.21 18.17 -20.98
C GLU A 70 4.41 17.01 -21.58
N ASP A 71 4.51 15.82 -20.98
CA ASP A 71 3.82 14.61 -21.43
C ASP A 71 2.40 14.44 -20.82
N CYS A 72 1.92 15.44 -20.08
CA CYS A 72 0.64 15.40 -19.38
C CYS A 72 -0.46 16.10 -20.18
N GLU A 73 -1.68 15.54 -20.20
CA GLU A 73 -2.88 16.28 -20.63
C GLU A 73 -3.19 17.37 -19.59
N ARG A 74 -3.48 18.59 -20.05
CA ARG A 74 -3.86 19.67 -19.14
C ARG A 74 -5.25 19.42 -18.58
N LEU A 75 -5.48 19.87 -17.34
CA LEU A 75 -6.74 19.65 -16.65
C LEU A 75 -7.95 20.21 -17.41
N ASP A 76 -7.82 21.36 -18.05
CA ASP A 76 -8.91 21.98 -18.80
C ASP A 76 -9.22 21.24 -20.12
N GLU A 77 -8.18 20.71 -20.78
CA GLU A 77 -8.31 19.86 -21.97
C GLU A 77 -9.00 18.54 -21.61
N PHE A 78 -8.55 17.90 -20.53
CA PHE A 78 -9.18 16.71 -19.96
C PHE A 78 -10.66 16.95 -19.61
N CYS A 79 -10.97 18.05 -18.92
CA CYS A 79 -12.35 18.36 -18.59
C CYS A 79 -13.22 18.58 -19.84
N LYS A 80 -12.68 19.22 -20.89
CA LYS A 80 -13.37 19.41 -22.17
C LYS A 80 -13.61 18.09 -22.90
N SER A 81 -12.63 17.17 -22.92
CA SER A 81 -12.74 15.88 -23.63
C SER A 81 -13.84 14.98 -23.04
N PHE A 82 -14.08 15.08 -21.73
CA PHE A 82 -15.16 14.37 -21.04
C PHE A 82 -16.47 15.19 -20.89
N ASP A 83 -16.50 16.41 -21.43
CA ASP A 83 -17.62 17.36 -21.30
C ASP A 83 -18.10 17.51 -19.84
N ILE A 84 -17.13 17.82 -18.98
CA ILE A 84 -17.33 18.19 -17.57
C ILE A 84 -16.75 19.57 -17.29
N GLU A 85 -17.39 20.31 -16.40
CA GLU A 85 -16.85 21.61 -15.95
C GLU A 85 -15.60 21.41 -15.09
N THR A 86 -14.59 22.27 -15.27
CA THR A 86 -13.42 22.33 -14.39
C THR A 86 -13.87 22.65 -12.95
N PRO A 87 -13.51 21.84 -11.94
CA PRO A 87 -13.91 22.10 -10.56
C PRO A 87 -13.24 23.36 -10.01
N GLU A 88 -14.00 24.20 -9.31
CA GLU A 88 -13.46 25.26 -8.46
C GLU A 88 -13.09 24.67 -7.09
N PHE A 89 -11.88 24.95 -6.62
CA PHE A 89 -11.39 24.40 -5.36
C PHE A 89 -11.85 25.25 -4.17
N VAL A 90 -12.67 24.65 -3.30
CA VAL A 90 -12.99 25.24 -1.99
C VAL A 90 -12.31 24.39 -0.91
N PRO A 91 -11.35 24.93 -0.15
CA PRO A 91 -10.72 24.22 0.96
C PRO A 91 -11.79 23.78 1.97
N PHE A 92 -11.73 22.53 2.41
CA PHE A 92 -12.59 22.03 3.48
C PHE A 92 -12.03 22.47 4.83
N GLU A 93 -12.79 23.26 5.59
CA GLU A 93 -12.58 23.46 7.01
C GLU A 93 -13.38 22.41 7.79
N SER A 94 -12.72 21.70 8.69
CA SER A 94 -13.40 20.72 9.52
C SER A 94 -14.42 21.40 10.43
N SER A 95 -15.67 20.92 10.38
CA SER A 95 -16.77 21.42 11.21
C SER A 95 -16.78 20.85 12.64
N LEU A 96 -15.85 19.95 12.98
CA LEU A 96 -15.76 19.35 14.31
C LEU A 96 -14.83 20.17 15.20
N SER A 97 -15.41 20.90 16.16
CA SER A 97 -14.68 21.79 17.08
C SER A 97 -13.78 21.08 18.11
N LEU A 98 -13.73 19.74 18.10
CA LEU A 98 -13.00 18.93 19.09
C LEU A 98 -11.97 18.02 18.44
N LYS A 99 -10.71 18.45 18.40
CA LYS A 99 -9.53 17.69 17.90
C LYS A 99 -9.49 16.24 18.39
N ARG A 100 -9.85 16.00 19.65
CA ARG A 100 -9.91 14.66 20.27
C ARG A 100 -10.87 13.71 19.54
N LEU A 101 -12.01 14.22 19.08
CA LEU A 101 -13.00 13.44 18.34
C LEU A 101 -12.45 13.06 16.97
N GLU A 102 -11.79 14.02 16.29
CA GLU A 102 -11.15 13.78 15.01
C GLU A 102 -10.03 12.74 15.11
N ASP A 103 -9.20 12.81 16.15
CA ASP A 103 -8.15 11.84 16.43
C ASP A 103 -8.71 10.42 16.61
N ARG A 104 -9.82 10.28 17.33
CA ARG A 104 -10.50 8.99 17.52
C ARG A 104 -11.11 8.45 16.23
N ILE A 105 -11.80 9.30 15.47
CA ILE A 105 -12.39 8.91 14.17
C ILE A 105 -11.30 8.48 13.20
N ALA A 106 -10.22 9.25 13.08
CA ALA A 106 -9.09 8.92 12.22
C ALA A 106 -8.37 7.64 12.68
N SER A 107 -8.18 7.48 13.99
CA SER A 107 -7.57 6.27 14.56
C SER A 107 -8.37 5.02 14.21
N LEU A 108 -9.70 5.06 14.42
CA LEU A 108 -10.58 3.94 14.12
C LEU A 108 -10.68 3.66 12.61
N TYR A 109 -10.64 4.69 11.77
CA TYR A 109 -10.56 4.54 10.31
C TYR A 109 -9.32 3.76 9.88
N ILE A 110 -8.16 4.11 10.43
CA ILE A 110 -6.89 3.46 10.12
C ILE A 110 -6.84 2.05 10.72
N ALA A 111 -7.30 1.89 11.96
CA ALA A 111 -7.36 0.60 12.65
C ALA A 111 -8.35 -0.37 11.99
N LYS A 112 -9.38 0.17 11.30
CA LYS A 112 -10.60 -0.48 10.77
C LYS A 112 -11.54 -0.99 11.85
N GLU A 113 -10.98 -1.61 12.88
CA GLU A 113 -11.69 -2.17 14.01
C GLU A 113 -10.77 -2.24 15.23
N VAL A 114 -11.38 -2.18 16.40
CA VAL A 114 -10.71 -2.28 17.70
C VAL A 114 -11.62 -3.01 18.69
N LEU A 115 -11.05 -3.55 19.76
CA LEU A 115 -11.85 -4.12 20.85
C LEU A 115 -12.71 -3.02 21.49
N ASP A 116 -13.98 -3.30 21.78
CA ASP A 116 -14.86 -2.37 22.49
C ASP A 116 -14.57 -2.40 23.99
N ASP A 117 -13.67 -1.53 24.42
CA ASP A 117 -13.28 -1.30 25.82
C ASP A 117 -13.91 -0.01 26.40
N GLY A 118 -14.87 0.60 25.69
CA GLY A 118 -15.49 1.87 26.05
C GLY A 118 -14.73 3.12 25.60
N SER A 119 -13.54 2.99 24.98
CA SER A 119 -12.73 4.15 24.55
C SER A 119 -13.37 5.00 23.45
N TYR A 120 -14.38 4.46 22.74
CA TYR A 120 -15.10 5.09 21.62
C TYR A 120 -16.59 5.37 21.90
N GLU A 121 -17.00 5.43 23.16
CA GLU A 121 -18.41 5.63 23.54
C GLU A 121 -18.99 6.96 23.02
N ASP A 122 -18.20 8.02 23.02
CA ASP A 122 -18.55 9.32 22.43
C ASP A 122 -18.86 9.21 20.93
N LEU A 123 -18.07 8.44 20.17
CA LEU A 123 -18.33 8.21 18.75
C LEU A 123 -19.62 7.41 18.53
N LYS A 124 -19.93 6.46 19.42
CA LYS A 124 -21.16 5.65 19.37
C LYS A 124 -22.39 6.51 19.65
N ILE A 125 -22.34 7.35 20.70
CA ILE A 125 -23.42 8.30 21.06
C ILE A 125 -23.71 9.26 19.90
N LEU A 126 -22.67 9.71 19.19
CA LEU A 126 -22.79 10.61 18.03
C LEU A 126 -23.13 9.90 16.71
N GLY A 127 -23.26 8.57 16.71
CA GLY A 127 -23.60 7.79 15.50
C GLY A 127 -22.47 7.61 14.49
N PHE A 128 -21.23 7.96 14.85
CA PHE A 128 -20.05 7.80 13.97
C PHE A 128 -19.38 6.43 14.09
N ALA A 129 -19.66 5.69 15.16
CA ALA A 129 -19.16 4.34 15.35
C ALA A 129 -20.29 3.40 15.82
N SER A 130 -20.09 2.11 15.60
CA SER A 130 -21.01 1.06 16.04
C SER A 130 -20.24 -0.13 16.57
N SER A 131 -20.76 -0.73 17.64
CA SER A 131 -20.26 -1.99 18.17
C SER A 131 -20.90 -3.18 17.46
N TYR A 132 -20.11 -4.21 17.19
CA TYR A 132 -20.57 -5.45 16.61
C TYR A 132 -19.79 -6.62 17.21
N SER A 133 -20.29 -7.84 17.04
CA SER A 133 -19.65 -9.04 17.57
C SER A 133 -19.31 -10.01 16.44
N ARG A 134 -18.20 -10.73 16.55
CA ARG A 134 -17.80 -11.74 15.55
C ARG A 134 -18.49 -13.06 15.85
N HIS A 135 -19.07 -13.73 14.85
CA HIS A 135 -19.68 -15.04 15.05
C HIS A 135 -18.61 -16.11 15.30
N LYS A 136 -18.43 -16.53 16.56
CA LYS A 136 -18.05 -17.88 17.04
C LYS A 136 -17.63 -17.81 18.52
N ILE A 137 -18.53 -18.27 19.39
CA ILE A 137 -18.41 -18.64 20.84
C ILE A 137 -17.70 -17.61 21.74
N GLU A 138 -18.46 -17.08 22.72
CA GLU A 138 -18.09 -15.96 23.63
C GLU A 138 -17.59 -14.71 22.90
N PRO A 139 -18.44 -14.10 22.05
CA PRO A 139 -17.97 -13.04 21.19
C PRO A 139 -17.73 -11.77 22.02
N LYS A 140 -16.50 -11.24 21.96
CA LYS A 140 -16.26 -9.86 22.40
C LYS A 140 -16.79 -8.89 21.35
N PHE A 141 -17.16 -7.70 21.84
CA PHE A 141 -17.59 -6.61 20.98
C PHE A 141 -16.37 -5.89 20.41
N PHE A 142 -16.49 -5.49 19.16
CA PHE A 142 -15.53 -4.69 18.42
C PHE A 142 -16.23 -3.43 17.94
N VAL A 143 -15.50 -2.32 17.89
CA VAL A 143 -16.00 -1.05 17.37
C VAL A 143 -15.49 -0.85 15.95
N THR A 144 -16.35 -0.37 15.06
CA THR A 144 -15.98 0.11 13.72
C THR A 144 -16.73 1.39 13.38
N LEU A 145 -16.29 2.10 12.34
CA LEU A 145 -16.97 3.33 11.89
C LEU A 145 -18.27 2.99 11.16
N THR A 146 -19.29 3.82 11.37
CA THR A 146 -20.47 3.85 10.50
C THR A 146 -20.12 4.49 9.15
N ARG A 147 -21.05 4.48 8.20
CA ARG A 147 -20.87 5.14 6.90
C ARG A 147 -20.54 6.63 7.04
N ASP A 148 -21.22 7.32 7.96
CA ASP A 148 -21.01 8.75 8.20
C ASP A 148 -19.66 8.99 8.88
N GLY A 149 -19.32 8.17 9.88
CA GLY A 149 -18.00 8.20 10.51
C GLY A 149 -16.87 7.99 9.50
N PHE A 150 -17.04 7.07 8.55
CA PHE A 150 -16.07 6.82 7.48
C PHE A 150 -15.95 8.02 6.52
N SER A 151 -17.06 8.67 6.17
CA SER A 151 -17.03 9.87 5.32
C SER A 151 -16.31 11.04 6.00
N ILE A 152 -16.49 11.22 7.31
CA ILE A 152 -15.80 12.24 8.09
C ILE A 152 -14.32 11.91 8.24
N ALA A 153 -14.00 10.65 8.54
CA ALA A 153 -12.61 10.19 8.68
C ALA A 153 -11.77 10.50 7.44
N LYS A 154 -12.29 10.24 6.24
CA LYS A 154 -11.59 10.59 4.99
C LYS A 154 -11.22 12.08 4.91
N LYS A 155 -12.16 12.97 5.25
CA LYS A 155 -11.90 14.42 5.27
C LYS A 155 -10.83 14.79 6.29
N ILE A 156 -10.85 14.18 7.47
CA ILE A 156 -9.83 14.38 8.50
C ILE A 156 -8.45 13.93 7.99
N ILE A 157 -8.36 12.73 7.40
CA ILE A 157 -7.11 12.22 6.82
C ILE A 157 -6.59 13.14 5.72
N TYR A 158 -7.46 13.61 4.81
CA TYR A 158 -7.06 14.57 3.77
C TYR A 158 -6.57 15.89 4.35
N SER A 159 -7.25 16.43 5.36
CA SER A 159 -6.80 17.65 6.05
C SER A 159 -5.41 17.47 6.67
N ARG A 160 -5.14 16.32 7.30
CA ARG A 160 -3.81 15.99 7.84
C ARG A 160 -2.74 15.88 6.77
N LEU A 161 -3.06 15.27 5.62
CA LEU A 161 -2.13 15.18 4.49
C LEU A 161 -1.76 16.56 3.96
N LEU A 162 -2.74 17.45 3.80
CA LEU A 162 -2.51 18.84 3.36
C LEU A 162 -1.68 19.61 4.39
N ALA A 163 -2.03 19.50 5.67
CA ALA A 163 -1.31 20.16 6.76
C ALA A 163 0.15 19.68 6.90
N LYS A 164 0.46 18.46 6.43
CA LYS A 164 1.79 17.83 6.50
C LYS A 164 2.45 17.61 5.14
N GLU A 165 1.96 18.29 4.10
CA GLU A 165 2.41 18.03 2.73
C GLU A 165 3.93 18.21 2.58
N LYS A 166 4.51 19.28 3.15
CA LYS A 166 5.95 19.54 3.06
C LYS A 166 6.77 18.43 3.71
N GLU A 167 6.38 17.97 4.90
CA GLU A 167 7.04 16.87 5.60
C GLU A 167 6.87 15.53 4.86
N LEU A 168 5.70 15.28 4.28
CA LEU A 168 5.43 14.09 3.49
C LEU A 168 6.22 14.06 2.19
N ARG A 169 6.39 15.20 1.51
CA ARG A 169 7.26 15.30 0.32
C ARG A 169 8.72 14.95 0.64
N LYS A 170 9.22 15.29 1.84
CA LYS A 170 10.56 14.83 2.29
C LYS A 170 10.63 13.32 2.52
N LEU A 171 9.49 12.67 2.79
CA LEU A 171 9.40 11.22 2.89
C LEU A 171 9.24 10.54 1.54
N ALA A 172 8.89 11.25 0.47
CA ALA A 172 8.71 10.69 -0.86
C ALA A 172 10.08 10.45 -1.56
N ASN A 173 10.79 9.43 -1.10
CA ASN A 173 12.08 9.01 -1.65
C ASN A 173 12.03 7.52 -2.08
N PRO A 174 13.00 7.04 -2.88
CA PRO A 174 13.04 5.67 -3.38
C PRO A 174 12.87 4.57 -2.31
N LEU A 175 13.53 4.72 -1.16
CA LEU A 175 13.42 3.77 -0.05
C LEU A 175 11.98 3.68 0.47
N ASN A 176 11.36 4.83 0.75
CA ASN A 176 10.00 4.88 1.25
C ASN A 176 8.96 4.51 0.19
N TYR A 177 9.26 4.68 -1.10
CA TYR A 177 8.45 4.14 -2.19
C TYR A 177 8.39 2.60 -2.11
N LEU A 178 9.53 1.93 -1.94
CA LEU A 178 9.59 0.46 -1.80
C LEU A 178 8.80 -0.02 -0.57
N ILE A 179 8.98 0.66 0.57
CA ILE A 179 8.25 0.35 1.79
C ILE A 179 6.75 0.55 1.59
N ALA A 180 6.33 1.69 1.04
CA ALA A 180 4.93 2.02 0.80
C ALA A 180 4.28 1.01 -0.15
N LEU A 181 5.00 0.60 -1.21
CA LEU A 181 4.51 -0.42 -2.13
C LEU A 181 4.35 -1.78 -1.45
N GLY A 182 5.31 -2.17 -0.61
CA GLY A 182 5.30 -3.43 0.13
C GLY A 182 4.16 -3.56 1.16
N VAL A 183 3.71 -2.44 1.74
CA VAL A 183 2.55 -2.43 2.65
C VAL A 183 1.24 -2.09 1.95
N SER A 184 1.23 -1.83 0.64
CA SER A 184 0.06 -1.31 -0.08
C SER A 184 -1.13 -2.27 -0.18
N ASN A 185 -0.93 -3.57 0.03
CA ASN A 185 -2.00 -4.56 -0.02
C ASN A 185 -2.67 -4.76 1.35
N SER A 186 -1.89 -4.92 2.41
CA SER A 186 -2.41 -5.11 3.78
C SER A 186 -2.76 -3.81 4.48
N LEU A 187 -2.10 -2.70 4.09
CA LEU A 187 -2.02 -1.45 4.85
C LEU A 187 -1.61 -1.69 6.31
N SER A 188 -0.78 -2.69 6.52
CA SER A 188 -0.27 -3.05 7.84
C SER A 188 1.17 -3.56 7.79
N LEU A 189 1.88 -3.36 8.89
CA LEU A 189 3.25 -3.77 9.12
C LEU A 189 3.36 -4.36 10.53
N LYS A 190 3.75 -5.62 10.63
CA LYS A 190 4.12 -6.24 11.90
C LYS A 190 5.58 -5.87 12.22
N PRO A 191 5.86 -5.26 13.38
CA PRO A 191 7.23 -5.03 13.81
C PRO A 191 7.93 -6.38 14.04
N GLU A 192 9.11 -6.52 13.46
CA GLU A 192 9.98 -7.68 13.67
C GLU A 192 11.34 -7.19 14.16
N ASN A 193 12.01 -7.98 14.99
CA ASN A 193 13.32 -7.62 15.56
C ASN A 193 14.46 -7.99 14.57
N PHE A 194 14.31 -7.62 13.31
CA PHE A 194 15.37 -7.73 12.30
C PHE A 194 16.02 -6.36 12.13
N GLU A 195 17.30 -6.25 12.43
CA GLU A 195 18.09 -5.08 12.05
C GLU A 195 18.11 -4.94 10.53
N SER A 196 18.03 -3.71 10.03
CA SER A 196 18.12 -3.43 8.59
C SER A 196 19.45 -3.98 8.05
N ALA A 197 19.37 -4.77 6.97
CA ALA A 197 20.55 -5.37 6.35
C ALA A 197 20.71 -4.88 4.91
N ASN A 198 21.91 -4.41 4.60
CA ASN A 198 22.30 -4.03 3.24
C ASN A 198 23.43 -4.93 2.68
N ASP A 199 24.16 -5.66 3.52
CA ASP A 199 25.25 -6.55 3.11
C ASP A 199 24.79 -8.02 2.99
N LEU A 200 25.39 -8.78 2.07
CA LEU A 200 25.05 -10.19 1.84
C LEU A 200 25.04 -11.05 3.10
N LYS A 201 25.98 -10.85 4.04
CA LYS A 201 26.10 -11.70 5.23
C LYS A 201 24.88 -11.51 6.15
N SER A 202 24.48 -10.26 6.37
CA SER A 202 23.29 -9.92 7.15
C SER A 202 22.01 -10.36 6.42
N LEU A 203 21.94 -10.20 5.10
CA LEU A 203 20.81 -10.65 4.28
C LEU A 203 20.60 -12.17 4.34
N LEU A 204 21.70 -12.94 4.30
CA LEU A 204 21.66 -14.40 4.46
C LEU A 204 21.11 -14.81 5.83
N PHE A 205 21.43 -14.06 6.88
CA PHE A 205 20.90 -14.31 8.22
C PHE A 205 19.39 -14.06 8.29
N ILE A 206 18.90 -12.98 7.68
CA ILE A 206 17.46 -12.68 7.58
C ILE A 206 16.75 -13.78 6.79
N CYS A 207 17.25 -14.12 5.60
CA CYS A 207 16.65 -15.16 4.74
C CYS A 207 16.63 -16.55 5.40
N LYS A 208 17.50 -16.80 6.39
CA LYS A 208 17.46 -18.04 7.19
C LYS A 208 16.30 -18.09 8.20
N LYS A 209 15.90 -16.93 8.73
CA LYS A 209 14.85 -16.83 9.76
C LYS A 209 13.46 -16.66 9.15
N VAL A 210 13.40 -16.05 7.97
CA VAL A 210 12.16 -15.63 7.33
C VAL A 210 11.64 -16.75 6.43
N PRO A 211 10.43 -17.28 6.65
CA PRO A 211 9.85 -18.30 5.79
C PRO A 211 9.48 -17.67 4.44
N LEU A 212 10.29 -17.91 3.40
CA LEU A 212 10.06 -17.36 2.05
C LEU A 212 8.67 -17.72 1.50
N SER A 213 8.13 -18.88 1.90
CA SER A 213 6.79 -19.33 1.56
C SER A 213 5.66 -18.40 2.06
N ALA A 214 5.93 -17.49 2.99
CA ALA A 214 4.95 -16.53 3.50
C ALA A 214 4.76 -15.28 2.62
N PHE A 215 5.62 -15.05 1.61
CA PHE A 215 5.70 -13.74 0.92
C PHE A 215 5.04 -13.67 -0.46
N ILE A 216 4.59 -14.78 -1.02
CA ILE A 216 3.61 -14.72 -2.13
C ILE A 216 2.23 -14.93 -1.52
N THR A 217 1.66 -13.88 -0.97
CA THR A 217 0.25 -13.84 -0.59
C THR A 217 -0.47 -12.84 -1.47
N SER A 218 -1.43 -13.31 -2.28
CA SER A 218 -2.42 -12.52 -3.03
C SER A 218 -1.97 -11.48 -4.08
N SER A 219 -0.70 -11.04 -4.11
CA SER A 219 -0.23 -10.03 -5.06
C SER A 219 0.02 -10.63 -6.44
N GLN A 220 -0.65 -10.09 -7.47
CA GLN A 220 -0.45 -10.52 -8.87
C GLN A 220 0.81 -9.91 -9.50
N ASN A 221 1.37 -8.84 -8.92
CA ASN A 221 2.49 -8.11 -9.50
C ASN A 221 3.84 -8.46 -8.83
N PRO A 222 4.86 -8.91 -9.60
CA PRO A 222 6.18 -9.28 -9.09
C PRO A 222 6.86 -8.22 -8.23
N LYS A 223 6.76 -6.94 -8.64
CA LYS A 223 7.37 -5.82 -7.92
C LYS A 223 6.76 -5.65 -6.54
N VAL A 224 5.44 -5.77 -6.43
CA VAL A 224 4.73 -5.64 -5.14
C VAL A 224 5.10 -6.77 -4.20
N ALA A 225 5.17 -8.01 -4.69
CA ALA A 225 5.59 -9.16 -3.88
C ALA A 225 7.03 -9.00 -3.37
N PHE A 226 7.95 -8.55 -4.24
CA PHE A 226 9.33 -8.28 -3.84
C PHE A 226 9.40 -7.16 -2.80
N CYS A 227 8.68 -6.06 -3.01
CA CYS A 227 8.62 -4.96 -2.05
C CYS A 227 7.97 -5.36 -0.72
N GLU A 228 7.00 -6.27 -0.74
CA GLU A 228 6.40 -6.84 0.47
C GLU A 228 7.43 -7.63 1.27
N PHE A 229 8.24 -8.46 0.60
CA PHE A 229 9.38 -9.13 1.23
C PHE A 229 10.39 -8.13 1.79
N LEU A 230 10.79 -7.13 1.00
CA LEU A 230 11.71 -6.10 1.47
C LEU A 230 11.18 -5.38 2.72
N SER A 231 9.98 -4.83 2.65
CA SER A 231 9.40 -4.03 3.75
C SER A 231 9.16 -4.82 5.03
N LYS A 232 8.74 -6.09 4.93
CA LYS A 232 8.39 -6.89 6.10
C LYS A 232 9.57 -7.67 6.69
N ALA A 233 10.61 -7.95 5.91
CA ALA A 233 11.79 -8.69 6.35
C ALA A 233 13.05 -7.80 6.40
N VAL A 234 13.53 -7.35 5.24
CA VAL A 234 14.87 -6.76 5.09
C VAL A 234 14.96 -5.32 5.59
N LEU A 235 13.91 -4.54 5.34
CA LEU A 235 13.79 -3.12 5.66
C LEU A 235 12.77 -2.90 6.79
N ASN A 236 12.51 -3.91 7.63
CA ASN A 236 11.47 -3.84 8.66
C ASN A 236 11.69 -2.69 9.63
N GLU A 237 12.91 -2.53 10.15
CA GLU A 237 13.27 -1.43 11.05
C GLU A 237 13.05 -0.05 10.38
N LYS A 238 13.49 0.13 9.13
CA LYS A 238 13.22 1.36 8.35
C LYS A 238 11.72 1.59 8.14
N ALA A 239 10.95 0.52 7.90
CA ALA A 239 9.51 0.57 7.74
C ALA A 239 8.78 0.91 9.06
N VAL A 240 9.27 0.41 10.20
CA VAL A 240 8.78 0.76 11.54
C VAL A 240 9.07 2.23 11.84
N ALA A 241 10.27 2.72 11.54
CA ALA A 241 10.62 4.13 11.72
C ALA A 241 9.72 5.05 10.86
N LEU A 242 9.41 4.64 9.62
CA LEU A 242 8.43 5.34 8.78
C LEU A 242 7.03 5.31 9.42
N ALA A 243 6.59 4.16 9.93
CA ALA A 243 5.29 4.01 10.59
C ALA A 243 5.15 4.90 11.83
N GLU A 244 6.18 4.95 12.68
CA GLU A 244 6.21 5.81 13.87
C GLU A 244 6.15 7.29 13.49
N LYS A 245 6.88 7.69 12.44
CA LYS A 245 6.82 9.06 11.93
C LYS A 245 5.43 9.41 11.38
N LEU A 246 4.80 8.52 10.63
CA LEU A 246 3.44 8.71 10.13
C LEU A 246 2.40 8.69 11.24
N MET A 247 2.64 7.93 12.32
CA MET A 247 1.81 7.94 13.52
C MET A 247 1.89 9.30 14.23
N GLY A 248 3.07 9.93 14.28
CA GLY A 248 3.24 11.31 14.75
C GLY A 248 2.47 12.35 13.92
N PHE A 249 2.12 12.03 12.67
CA PHE A 249 1.25 12.87 11.82
C PHE A 249 -0.24 12.50 11.92
N GLY A 250 -0.59 11.47 12.71
CA GLY A 250 -1.94 10.94 12.77
C GLY A 250 -2.39 10.26 11.47
N LEU A 251 -1.46 9.72 10.69
CA LEU A 251 -1.67 9.03 9.41
C LEU A 251 -1.36 7.52 9.50
N ALA A 252 -0.89 7.05 10.65
CA ALA A 252 -0.75 5.65 11.01
C ALA A 252 -1.16 5.46 12.48
N VAL A 253 -1.45 4.22 12.87
CA VAL A 253 -1.74 3.85 14.26
C VAL A 253 -1.07 2.53 14.61
N LYS A 254 -0.69 2.38 15.88
CA LYS A 254 -0.30 1.10 16.45
C LYS A 254 -1.55 0.39 16.96
N ASN A 255 -1.90 -0.74 16.34
CA ASN A 255 -3.12 -1.49 16.63
C ASN A 255 -2.79 -2.83 17.28
N ARG A 256 -3.60 -3.22 18.27
CA ARG A 256 -3.57 -4.57 18.86
C ARG A 256 -4.52 -5.47 18.10
N LEU A 257 -4.01 -6.57 17.56
CA LEU A 257 -4.82 -7.56 16.89
C LEU A 257 -5.34 -8.58 17.91
N TYR A 258 -6.63 -8.90 17.79
CA TYR A 258 -7.31 -9.84 18.67
C TYR A 258 -7.94 -10.98 17.87
N SER A 259 -7.96 -12.17 18.47
CA SER A 259 -8.69 -13.34 17.96
C SER A 259 -10.20 -13.08 17.97
N PRO A 260 -11.01 -13.93 17.32
CA PRO A 260 -12.47 -13.86 17.44
C PRO A 260 -12.99 -13.94 18.89
N SER A 261 -12.28 -14.63 19.79
CA SER A 261 -12.55 -14.69 21.23
C SER A 261 -12.02 -13.48 22.01
N GLY A 262 -11.36 -12.54 21.33
CA GLY A 262 -10.82 -11.33 21.95
C GLY A 262 -9.54 -11.55 22.77
N GLU A 263 -8.81 -12.62 22.47
CA GLU A 263 -7.46 -12.87 22.97
C GLU A 263 -6.45 -12.08 22.13
N PHE A 264 -5.46 -11.48 22.80
CA PHE A 264 -4.41 -10.72 22.11
C PHE A 264 -3.54 -11.66 21.27
N ILE A 265 -3.30 -11.31 20.01
CA ILE A 265 -2.43 -12.08 19.11
C ILE A 265 -1.07 -11.39 18.93
N TRP A 266 -1.05 -10.14 18.45
CA TRP A 266 0.16 -9.32 18.31
C TRP A 266 -0.18 -7.84 18.12
N GLU A 267 0.84 -6.98 18.09
CA GLU A 267 0.74 -5.57 17.70
C GLU A 267 1.21 -5.36 16.26
N GLU A 268 0.50 -4.53 15.51
CA GLU A 268 0.89 -4.12 14.15
C GLU A 268 0.71 -2.61 13.98
N TYR A 269 1.51 -2.01 13.10
CA TYR A 269 1.24 -0.68 12.58
C TYR A 269 0.23 -0.79 11.45
N ARG A 270 -0.77 0.10 11.42
CA ARG A 270 -1.71 0.27 10.30
C ARG A 270 -1.59 1.67 9.72
N PHE A 271 -1.78 1.79 8.41
CA PHE A 271 -1.60 3.03 7.69
C PHE A 271 -2.91 3.51 7.07
N ALA A 272 -3.13 4.82 7.06
CA ALA A 272 -4.16 5.39 6.22
C ALA A 272 -3.81 5.07 4.76
N ARG A 273 -4.78 4.57 3.99
CA ARG A 273 -4.57 4.23 2.58
C ARG A 273 -4.04 5.43 1.80
N GLU A 274 -4.58 6.61 2.11
CA GLU A 274 -4.27 7.87 1.45
C GLU A 274 -2.80 8.28 1.63
N VAL A 275 -2.17 7.98 2.77
CA VAL A 275 -0.74 8.30 2.95
C VAL A 275 0.17 7.34 2.19
N ILE A 276 -0.19 6.06 2.13
CA ILE A 276 0.54 5.07 1.32
C ILE A 276 0.40 5.41 -0.17
N GLU A 277 -0.81 5.76 -0.61
CA GLU A 277 -1.06 6.25 -1.96
C GLU A 277 -0.21 7.50 -2.26
N PHE A 278 -0.15 8.48 -1.35
CA PHE A 278 0.68 9.66 -1.52
C PHE A 278 2.16 9.33 -1.72
N LEU A 279 2.73 8.45 -0.88
CA LEU A 279 4.13 8.06 -0.97
C LEU A 279 4.46 7.30 -2.27
N ILE A 280 3.57 6.41 -2.70
CA ILE A 280 3.71 5.70 -3.98
C ILE A 280 3.64 6.68 -5.16
N LYS A 281 2.73 7.66 -5.12
CA LYS A 281 2.53 8.61 -6.22
C LYS A 281 3.61 9.67 -6.33
N SER A 282 4.14 10.10 -5.20
CA SER A 282 5.09 11.22 -5.13
C SER A 282 6.55 10.79 -5.32
N SER A 283 6.80 9.49 -5.50
CA SER A 283 8.13 8.94 -5.68
C SER A 283 8.09 7.76 -6.66
N PHE A 284 9.27 7.33 -7.09
CA PHE A 284 9.43 6.24 -8.04
C PHE A 284 10.80 5.57 -7.81
N TYR A 285 10.83 4.26 -7.97
CA TYR A 285 12.08 3.51 -8.01
C TYR A 285 11.92 2.31 -8.94
N ARG A 286 12.82 2.16 -9.91
CA ARG A 286 12.81 1.04 -10.85
C ARG A 286 13.62 -0.11 -10.29
N ILE A 287 13.06 -1.32 -10.35
CA ILE A 287 13.77 -2.58 -10.12
C ILE A 287 13.79 -3.33 -11.45
N GLU A 288 14.91 -3.93 -11.82
CA GLU A 288 15.03 -4.70 -13.05
C GLU A 288 14.05 -5.88 -13.07
N ASP A 289 13.38 -6.06 -14.20
CA ASP A 289 12.45 -7.18 -14.39
C ASP A 289 13.14 -8.54 -14.20
N GLU A 290 14.42 -8.64 -14.53
CA GLU A 290 15.23 -9.85 -14.28
C GLU A 290 15.27 -10.21 -12.79
N ILE A 291 15.47 -9.23 -11.91
CA ILE A 291 15.51 -9.44 -10.45
C ILE A 291 14.13 -9.86 -9.95
N LEU A 292 13.08 -9.16 -10.40
CA LEU A 292 11.70 -9.42 -9.99
C LEU A 292 11.22 -10.80 -10.43
N ASN A 293 11.49 -11.16 -11.68
CA ASN A 293 11.10 -12.45 -12.25
C ASN A 293 11.85 -13.59 -11.59
N ASP A 294 13.16 -13.46 -11.35
CA ASP A 294 13.95 -14.51 -10.68
C ASP A 294 13.51 -14.71 -9.22
N PHE A 295 13.19 -13.62 -8.51
CA PHE A 295 12.62 -13.70 -7.15
C PHE A 295 11.28 -14.44 -7.15
N ILE A 296 10.33 -14.04 -8.00
CA ILE A 296 9.01 -14.68 -8.08
C ILE A 296 9.14 -16.16 -8.47
N SER A 297 10.03 -16.48 -9.38
CA SER A 297 10.31 -17.86 -9.81
C SER A 297 10.73 -18.72 -8.63
N LEU A 298 11.71 -18.25 -7.85
CA LEU A 298 12.21 -18.96 -6.66
C LEU A 298 11.12 -19.16 -5.61
N VAL A 299 10.40 -18.11 -5.24
CA VAL A 299 9.39 -18.21 -4.16
C VAL A 299 8.18 -19.03 -4.62
N SER A 300 7.79 -18.96 -5.90
CA SER A 300 6.70 -19.77 -6.46
C SER A 300 7.05 -21.27 -6.47
N ALA A 301 8.30 -21.59 -6.76
CA ALA A 301 8.82 -22.96 -6.69
C ALA A 301 8.81 -23.50 -5.25
N ILE A 302 9.20 -22.69 -4.25
CA ILE A 302 9.09 -23.07 -2.83
C ILE A 302 7.65 -23.38 -2.45
N GLN A 303 6.70 -22.60 -2.96
CA GLN A 303 5.27 -22.80 -2.71
C GLN A 303 4.63 -23.93 -3.54
N LYS A 304 5.38 -24.61 -4.41
CA LYS A 304 4.89 -25.69 -5.30
C LYS A 304 3.70 -25.26 -6.17
N ARG A 305 3.68 -24.01 -6.65
CA ARG A 305 2.62 -23.54 -7.57
C ARG A 305 2.78 -24.17 -8.95
N ALA A 306 1.65 -24.42 -9.63
CA ALA A 306 1.62 -25.10 -10.93
C ALA A 306 2.21 -24.26 -12.09
N GLU A 307 2.15 -22.93 -11.98
CA GLU A 307 2.72 -21.99 -12.95
C GLU A 307 4.03 -21.42 -12.40
N VAL A 308 5.14 -22.09 -12.68
CA VAL A 308 6.47 -21.56 -12.38
C VAL A 308 7.06 -21.01 -13.67
N ILE A 309 7.16 -19.68 -13.77
CA ILE A 309 7.98 -19.04 -14.80
C ILE A 309 9.43 -19.46 -14.52
N GLU A 310 10.14 -19.96 -15.53
CA GLU A 310 11.49 -20.46 -15.35
C GLU A 310 12.50 -19.30 -15.35
N GLY A 311 12.90 -18.85 -14.15
CA GLY A 311 13.98 -17.88 -13.95
C GLY A 311 15.39 -18.49 -14.04
N GLU A 312 16.41 -17.63 -14.15
CA GLU A 312 17.82 -18.05 -14.25
C GLU A 312 18.25 -18.90 -13.04
N SER A 313 17.82 -18.54 -11.83
CA SER A 313 18.17 -19.29 -10.62
C SER A 313 17.52 -20.67 -10.58
N LEU A 314 16.30 -20.83 -11.11
CA LEU A 314 15.66 -22.15 -11.22
C LEU A 314 16.36 -23.03 -12.24
N ARG A 315 16.78 -22.47 -13.38
CA ARG A 315 17.57 -23.20 -14.38
C ARG A 315 18.87 -23.72 -13.74
N ARG A 316 19.59 -22.85 -13.03
CA ARG A 316 20.80 -23.24 -12.28
C ARG A 316 20.51 -24.30 -11.22
N ALA A 317 19.41 -24.19 -10.48
CA ALA A 317 19.01 -25.18 -9.47
C ALA A 317 18.78 -26.58 -10.09
N ARG A 318 18.23 -26.64 -11.30
CA ARG A 318 18.06 -27.88 -12.06
C ARG A 318 19.41 -28.44 -12.52
N GLU A 319 20.29 -27.59 -13.06
CA GLU A 319 21.63 -27.97 -13.54
C GLU A 319 22.48 -28.58 -12.41
N ILE A 320 22.40 -28.03 -11.19
CA ILE A 320 23.16 -28.53 -10.03
C ILE A 320 22.42 -29.64 -9.25
N GLY A 321 21.24 -30.07 -9.71
CA GLY A 321 20.50 -31.20 -9.15
C GLY A 321 19.86 -30.98 -7.77
N VAL A 322 19.72 -29.74 -7.29
CA VAL A 322 19.14 -29.46 -5.96
C VAL A 322 17.62 -29.37 -5.95
N LEU A 323 16.98 -29.26 -7.12
CA LEU A 323 15.53 -29.04 -7.26
C LEU A 323 14.67 -30.17 -6.67
N HIS A 324 15.19 -31.40 -6.63
CA HIS A 324 14.46 -32.58 -6.17
C HIS A 324 14.56 -32.81 -4.65
N ASN A 325 15.39 -32.04 -3.94
CA ASN A 325 15.51 -32.10 -2.49
C ASN A 325 15.00 -30.78 -1.90
N GLU A 326 13.84 -30.84 -1.22
CA GLU A 326 13.16 -29.65 -0.69
C GLU A 326 14.06 -28.79 0.19
N LYS A 327 14.83 -29.41 1.10
CA LYS A 327 15.70 -28.68 2.03
C LYS A 327 16.87 -28.04 1.30
N SER A 328 17.52 -28.78 0.40
CA SER A 328 18.63 -28.26 -0.40
C SER A 328 18.19 -27.14 -1.35
N PHE A 329 17.00 -27.27 -1.93
CA PHE A 329 16.42 -26.23 -2.78
C PHE A 329 16.07 -24.97 -1.97
N GLU A 330 15.50 -25.13 -0.78
CA GLU A 330 15.17 -23.99 0.08
C GLU A 330 16.43 -23.23 0.51
N ASP A 331 17.50 -23.93 0.91
CA ASP A 331 18.79 -23.31 1.23
C ASP A 331 19.39 -22.58 0.02
N PHE A 332 19.33 -23.18 -1.17
CA PHE A 332 19.74 -22.54 -2.42
C PHE A 332 18.92 -21.27 -2.69
N ALA A 333 17.60 -21.35 -2.60
CA ALA A 333 16.70 -20.23 -2.87
C ALA A 333 16.93 -19.07 -1.89
N ARG A 334 17.17 -19.34 -0.61
CA ARG A 334 17.50 -18.32 0.40
C ARG A 334 18.77 -17.56 0.05
N ILE A 335 19.82 -18.26 -0.41
CA ILE A 335 21.06 -17.61 -0.86
C ILE A 335 20.79 -16.72 -2.08
N ARG A 336 20.07 -17.24 -3.07
CA ARG A 336 19.76 -16.50 -4.29
C ARG A 336 18.89 -15.27 -4.03
N VAL A 337 17.88 -15.39 -3.16
CA VAL A 337 17.06 -14.25 -2.73
C VAL A 337 17.92 -13.18 -2.05
N ALA A 338 18.84 -13.55 -1.16
CA ALA A 338 19.75 -12.59 -0.53
C ALA A 338 20.60 -11.82 -1.56
N MET A 339 21.13 -12.51 -2.58
CA MET A 339 21.88 -11.87 -3.67
C MET A 339 21.01 -10.95 -4.53
N LEU A 340 19.75 -11.32 -4.81
CA LEU A 340 18.81 -10.49 -5.56
C LEU A 340 18.45 -9.21 -4.81
N VAL A 341 18.28 -9.32 -3.49
CA VAL A 341 18.01 -8.18 -2.60
C VAL A 341 19.20 -7.24 -2.57
N GLU A 342 20.41 -7.75 -2.36
CA GLU A 342 21.63 -6.95 -2.35
C GLU A 342 21.74 -6.11 -3.63
N LYS A 343 21.63 -6.74 -4.80
CA LYS A 343 21.64 -6.06 -6.10
C LYS A 343 20.57 -4.97 -6.24
N ALA A 344 19.38 -5.21 -5.69
CA ALA A 344 18.29 -4.25 -5.74
C ALA A 344 18.51 -3.05 -4.79
N LEU A 345 19.20 -3.26 -3.67
CA LEU A 345 19.45 -2.24 -2.65
C LEU A 345 20.75 -1.45 -2.88
N GLU A 346 21.79 -2.03 -3.48
CA GLU A 346 23.04 -1.31 -3.84
C GLU A 346 22.77 -0.04 -4.66
N ARG A 347 21.71 -0.08 -5.49
CA ARG A 347 21.28 1.01 -6.37
C ARG A 347 20.44 2.08 -5.68
N LEU A 348 19.98 1.86 -4.44
CA LEU A 348 19.31 2.90 -3.64
C LEU A 348 20.32 3.88 -3.02
N GLU A 349 21.58 3.46 -2.89
CA GLU A 349 22.65 4.22 -2.25
C GLU A 349 23.59 4.91 -3.25
N ALA A 350 23.46 4.58 -4.54
CA ALA A 350 24.13 5.23 -5.67
C ALA A 350 23.29 6.39 -6.21
#